data_AF-A0A7X4GKX8-F1
#
_entry.id   AF-A0A7X4GKX8-F1
#
_cell.length_a   1.000
_cell.length_b   1.000
_cell.length_c   1.000
_cell.angle_alpha   90.00
_cell.angle_beta   90.00
_cell.angle_gamma   90.00
#
_symmetry.space_group_name_H-M   'P 1'
#
loop_
_entity.id
_entity.type
_entity.pdbx_description
1 polymer ?
#
loop_
_entity_poly.entity_id
_entity_poly.type
_entity_poly.pdbx_seq_one_letter_code
_entity_poly.pdbx_strand_id
1 'polypeptide(L)'
;MVRVTDAKYHWYDLLAGFAEKPDIRDPIGRYMRRMQFELDATSEHNHLFFAVTRPRVRFDIAGALQWGFFSLKLTLPLLLGAEQTKDSITVELKVPFAATMKKPSVTLTENFISLNWGGLVEVFSVHDLLMTYAHTLKLPSKVAYVGRTRDPEGRLGKGRLPAMHKVRAQFGEHYDTLLLVIGTEVEVSCAEGDPAGHDVNQHPQAADALHAERVDMIEAALIRYFEGSAPRFHGTEERQQRSERITAVQAANHLVQYTIDLELPDTGFYNYLSSEFVTSAKRHLLSCFVADGKAQVAPMPLPTPLKGSKA
;
A
#
# COMPACT_ATOMS: atom_id res chain seq x y z
N MET A 1 10.92 -18.60 -2.70
CA MET A 1 9.54 -18.09 -2.58
C MET A 1 9.59 -16.71 -1.96
N VAL A 2 8.85 -15.75 -2.51
CA VAL A 2 8.74 -14.39 -1.98
C VAL A 2 7.40 -14.26 -1.26
N ARG A 3 7.40 -13.75 -0.02
CA ARG A 3 6.19 -13.51 0.77
C ARG A 3 6.15 -12.07 1.27
N VAL A 4 4.96 -11.54 1.47
CA VAL A 4 4.76 -10.23 2.14
C VAL A 4 4.96 -10.41 3.64
N THR A 5 5.79 -9.56 4.24
CA THR A 5 5.99 -9.54 5.70
C THR A 5 5.33 -8.36 6.39
N ASP A 6 5.26 -7.23 5.69
CA ASP A 6 4.60 -6.02 6.15
C ASP A 6 3.91 -5.34 4.97
N ALA A 7 2.78 -4.68 5.24
CA ALA A 7 2.02 -3.94 4.26
C ALA A 7 1.30 -2.77 4.92
N LYS A 8 1.59 -1.55 4.44
CA LYS A 8 1.01 -0.34 4.99
C LYS A 8 0.52 0.61 3.91
N TYR A 9 -0.67 1.14 4.12
CA TYR A 9 -1.25 2.16 3.25
C TYR A 9 -0.95 3.57 3.75
N HIS A 10 -0.63 4.47 2.83
CA HIS A 10 -0.50 5.90 3.06
C HIS A 10 -1.33 6.65 2.02
N TRP A 11 -2.13 7.62 2.44
CA TRP A 11 -2.95 8.40 1.52
C TRP A 11 -2.13 9.50 0.84
N TYR A 12 -1.69 9.22 -0.39
CA TYR A 12 -0.75 10.06 -1.12
C TYR A 12 -1.30 11.45 -1.47
N ASP A 13 -2.61 11.57 -1.74
CA ASP A 13 -3.21 12.86 -2.05
C ASP A 13 -3.13 13.85 -0.89
N LEU A 14 -3.11 13.38 0.36
CA LEU A 14 -2.88 14.24 1.52
C LEU A 14 -1.45 14.80 1.56
N LEU A 15 -0.47 14.13 0.97
CA LEU A 15 0.91 14.59 0.92
C LEU A 15 1.14 15.52 -0.27
N ALA A 16 0.59 15.16 -1.43
CA ALA A 16 0.80 15.88 -2.68
C ALA A 16 -0.18 17.05 -2.88
N GLY A 17 -1.27 17.11 -2.10
CA GLY A 17 -2.32 18.13 -2.22
C GLY A 17 -2.19 19.34 -1.28
N PHE A 18 -1.35 19.28 -0.24
CA PHE A 18 -1.21 20.38 0.71
C PHE A 18 0.02 21.23 0.39
N ALA A 19 -0.22 22.50 0.03
CA ALA A 19 0.85 23.48 -0.18
C ALA A 19 1.48 23.94 1.15
N GLU A 20 0.67 24.02 2.21
CA GLU A 20 1.11 24.42 3.55
C GLU A 20 1.10 23.24 4.52
N LYS A 21 2.18 23.09 5.29
CA LYS A 21 2.30 22.06 6.32
C LYS A 21 1.34 22.40 7.46
N PRO A 22 0.39 21.51 7.83
CA PRO A 22 -0.52 21.80 8.92
C PRO A 22 0.24 21.92 10.26
N ASP A 23 -0.30 22.73 11.17
CA ASP A 23 0.31 23.03 12.47
C ASP A 23 0.50 21.74 13.28
N ILE A 24 1.70 21.51 13.81
CA ILE A 24 2.00 20.35 14.66
C ILE A 24 1.25 20.37 16.00
N ARG A 25 0.69 21.52 16.38
CA ARG A 25 -0.18 21.64 17.56
C ARG A 25 -1.58 21.08 17.30
N ASP A 26 -1.99 21.00 16.03
CA ASP A 26 -3.24 20.38 15.61
C ASP A 26 -3.07 18.85 15.52
N PRO A 27 -3.97 18.04 16.13
CA PRO A 27 -4.04 16.61 15.92
C PRO A 27 -3.94 16.16 14.45
N ILE A 28 -4.58 16.86 13.50
CA ILE A 28 -4.49 16.53 12.06
C ILE A 28 -3.08 16.79 11.53
N GLY A 29 -2.45 17.91 11.91
CA GLY A 29 -1.07 18.20 11.53
C GLY A 29 -0.06 17.19 12.06
N ARG A 30 -0.25 16.69 13.29
CA ARG A 30 0.55 15.58 13.83
C ARG A 30 0.37 14.29 13.03
N TYR A 31 -0.86 13.96 12.66
CA TYR A 31 -1.15 12.80 11.82
C TYR A 31 -0.39 12.89 10.48
N MET A 32 -0.47 14.04 9.80
CA MET A 32 0.19 14.22 8.50
C MET A 32 1.72 14.19 8.61
N ARG A 33 2.28 14.82 9.65
CA ARG A 33 3.72 14.74 9.95
C ARG A 33 4.18 13.30 10.19
N ARG A 34 3.41 12.51 10.93
CA ARG A 34 3.71 11.10 11.17
C ARG A 34 3.71 10.31 9.86
N MET A 35 2.70 10.50 9.01
CA MET A 35 2.66 9.84 7.69
C MET A 35 3.87 10.19 6.82
N GLN A 36 4.26 11.48 6.77
CA GLN A 36 5.44 11.91 6.04
C GLN A 36 6.71 11.26 6.60
N PHE A 37 6.89 11.28 7.93
CA PHE A 37 8.05 10.66 8.58
C PHE A 37 8.15 9.15 8.31
N GLU A 38 7.02 8.44 8.35
CA GLU A 38 6.97 7.01 8.03
C GLU A 38 7.41 6.74 6.59
N LEU A 39 6.92 7.52 5.61
CA LEU A 39 7.33 7.36 4.22
C LEU A 39 8.80 7.75 4.01
N ASP A 40 9.28 8.80 4.65
CA ASP A 40 10.69 9.20 4.59
C ASP A 40 11.58 8.08 5.17
N ALA A 41 11.18 7.43 6.27
CA ALA A 41 11.90 6.27 6.82
C ALA A 41 11.93 5.06 5.85
N THR A 42 10.85 4.84 5.09
CA THR A 42 10.85 3.79 4.06
C THR A 42 11.74 4.12 2.86
N SER A 43 12.11 5.39 2.65
CA SER A 43 12.96 5.80 1.53
C SER A 43 14.42 5.40 1.68
N GLU A 44 14.85 5.08 2.91
CA GLU A 44 16.19 4.54 3.20
C GLU A 44 16.29 3.04 2.89
N HIS A 45 15.15 2.37 2.69
CA HIS A 45 15.05 0.93 2.51
C HIS A 45 14.60 0.60 1.07
N ASN A 46 14.99 -0.56 0.53
CA ASN A 46 14.55 -1.02 -0.80
C ASN A 46 13.16 -1.68 -0.74
N HIS A 47 12.17 -1.06 -0.11
CA HIS A 47 10.81 -1.58 -0.13
C HIS A 47 10.15 -1.36 -1.50
N LEU A 48 9.12 -2.15 -1.78
CA LEU A 48 8.25 -1.95 -2.95
C LEU A 48 7.07 -1.10 -2.52
N PHE A 49 6.51 -0.34 -3.46
CA PHE A 49 5.23 0.30 -3.25
C PHE A 49 4.33 0.15 -4.48
N PHE A 50 3.03 0.10 -4.23
CA PHE A 50 2.00 0.18 -5.28
C PHE A 50 1.25 1.51 -5.15
N ALA A 51 1.10 2.23 -6.26
CA ALA A 51 0.10 3.27 -6.36
C ALA A 51 -1.25 2.61 -6.57
N VAL A 52 -2.10 2.66 -5.55
CA VAL A 52 -3.43 2.05 -5.55
C VAL A 52 -4.47 3.16 -5.68
N THR A 53 -5.31 3.08 -6.71
CA THR A 53 -6.44 3.98 -6.88
C THR A 53 -7.71 3.35 -6.33
N ARG A 54 -8.53 4.17 -5.67
CA ARG A 54 -9.84 3.79 -5.13
C ARG A 54 -10.86 4.87 -5.43
N PRO A 55 -12.15 4.55 -5.63
CA PRO A 55 -13.18 5.56 -5.75
C PRO A 55 -13.08 6.56 -4.60
N ARG A 56 -13.21 7.85 -4.92
CA ARG A 56 -13.05 8.92 -3.95
C ARG A 56 -14.02 8.74 -2.78
N VAL A 57 -13.57 8.90 -1.54
CA VAL A 57 -14.45 8.85 -0.35
C VAL A 57 -14.21 10.06 0.53
N ARG A 58 -15.26 10.77 0.91
CA ARG A 58 -15.19 11.88 1.87
C ARG A 58 -16.25 11.70 2.95
N PHE A 59 -16.05 12.29 4.12
CA PHE A 59 -17.13 12.43 5.10
C PHE A 59 -18.12 13.50 4.62
N ASP A 60 -19.42 13.23 4.74
CA ASP A 60 -20.46 14.23 4.51
C ASP A 60 -20.60 15.10 5.77
N ILE A 61 -19.99 16.29 5.76
CA ILE A 61 -20.01 17.21 6.92
C ILE A 61 -21.42 17.80 7.15
N ALA A 62 -22.27 17.83 6.12
CA ALA A 62 -23.67 18.27 6.25
C ALA A 62 -24.57 17.14 6.78
N GLY A 63 -24.11 15.89 6.70
CA GLY A 63 -24.83 14.72 7.18
C GLY A 63 -24.88 14.62 8.71
N ALA A 64 -25.95 14.02 9.23
CA ALA A 64 -26.10 13.80 10.65
C ALA A 64 -25.31 12.57 11.12
N LEU A 65 -24.46 12.76 12.13
CA LEU A 65 -23.85 11.66 12.88
C LEU A 65 -24.91 10.96 13.74
N GLN A 66 -24.95 9.63 13.71
CA GLN A 66 -25.89 8.86 14.51
C GLN A 66 -25.15 7.89 15.43
N TRP A 67 -25.63 7.78 16.66
CA TRP A 67 -25.11 6.84 17.64
C TRP A 67 -26.13 5.73 17.91
N GLY A 68 -25.66 4.50 18.02
CA GLY A 68 -26.45 3.40 18.57
C GLY A 68 -26.84 3.69 20.01
N PHE A 69 -28.09 3.41 20.37
CA PHE A 69 -28.72 3.80 21.64
C PHE A 69 -27.99 3.25 22.90
N PHE A 70 -27.32 2.10 22.81
CA PHE A 70 -26.57 1.48 23.91
C PHE A 70 -25.16 1.00 23.54
N SER A 71 -24.59 1.50 22.44
CA SER A 71 -23.29 1.01 21.95
C SER A 71 -22.43 2.12 21.41
N LEU A 72 -21.13 1.84 21.25
CA LEU A 72 -20.20 2.71 20.54
C LEU A 72 -20.27 2.52 19.02
N LYS A 73 -21.44 2.11 18.52
CA LYS A 73 -21.74 2.08 17.10
C LYS A 73 -22.00 3.50 16.63
N LEU A 74 -21.11 3.99 15.79
CA LEU A 74 -21.15 5.31 15.19
C LEU A 74 -21.47 5.15 13.70
N THR A 75 -22.57 5.73 13.26
CA THR A 75 -22.93 5.82 11.85
C THR A 75 -22.39 7.13 11.29
N LEU A 76 -21.53 7.02 10.28
CA LEU A 76 -20.85 8.11 9.62
C LEU A 76 -21.42 8.28 8.21
N PRO A 77 -21.89 9.48 7.84
CA PRO A 77 -22.33 9.76 6.48
C PRO A 77 -21.12 10.00 5.58
N LEU A 78 -21.17 9.46 4.37
CA LEU A 78 -20.08 9.49 3.38
C LEU A 78 -20.57 10.04 2.05
N LEU A 79 -19.64 10.62 1.29
CA LEU A 79 -19.79 10.99 -0.10
C LEU A 79 -18.83 10.14 -0.94
N LEU A 80 -19.37 9.45 -1.94
CA LEU A 80 -18.63 8.52 -2.80
C LEU A 80 -18.49 9.06 -4.23
N GLY A 81 -17.29 8.90 -4.79
CA GLY A 81 -16.95 9.28 -6.16
C GLY A 81 -16.99 10.78 -6.41
N ALA A 82 -16.83 11.16 -7.68
CA ALA A 82 -16.92 12.58 -8.09
C ALA A 82 -18.36 13.12 -8.05
N GLU A 83 -19.36 12.25 -8.25
CA GLU A 83 -20.78 12.61 -8.17
C GLU A 83 -21.25 12.85 -6.72
N GLN A 84 -20.39 12.58 -5.73
CA GLN A 84 -20.68 12.73 -4.30
C GLN A 84 -21.96 11.98 -3.90
N THR A 85 -22.11 10.74 -4.39
CA THR A 85 -23.24 9.89 -4.03
C THR A 85 -23.24 9.68 -2.52
N LYS A 86 -24.37 9.98 -1.88
CA LYS A 86 -24.52 9.84 -0.42
C LYS A 86 -24.60 8.37 -0.03
N ASP A 87 -23.80 7.99 0.94
CA ASP A 87 -23.82 6.67 1.58
C ASP A 87 -23.55 6.82 3.08
N SER A 88 -23.52 5.71 3.82
CA SER A 88 -23.13 5.71 5.22
C SER A 88 -22.45 4.40 5.61
N ILE A 89 -21.57 4.47 6.60
CA ILE A 89 -20.98 3.30 7.24
C ILE A 89 -21.33 3.32 8.72
N THR A 90 -21.50 2.15 9.32
CA THR A 90 -21.59 2.01 10.77
C THR A 90 -20.34 1.30 11.26
N VAL A 91 -19.60 1.95 12.15
CA VAL A 91 -18.38 1.40 12.77
C VAL A 91 -18.60 1.22 14.26
N GLU A 92 -18.03 0.16 14.83
CA GLU A 92 -18.06 -0.08 16.27
C GLU A 92 -16.74 0.37 16.90
N LEU A 93 -16.77 1.51 17.61
CA LEU A 93 -15.58 2.07 18.23
C LEU A 93 -15.19 1.29 19.48
N LYS A 94 -13.88 1.19 19.72
CA LYS A 94 -13.31 0.61 20.95
C LYS A 94 -12.80 1.75 21.82
N VAL A 95 -13.12 1.73 23.11
CA VAL A 95 -12.60 2.74 24.06
C VAL A 95 -11.10 2.53 24.23
N PRO A 96 -10.25 3.53 23.92
CA PRO A 96 -8.82 3.43 24.15
C PRO A 96 -8.50 3.34 25.65
N PHE A 97 -7.40 2.66 26.00
CA PHE A 97 -6.98 2.53 27.40
C PHE A 97 -6.75 3.88 28.10
N ALA A 98 -6.21 4.87 27.38
CA ALA A 98 -5.93 6.21 27.91
C ALA A 98 -7.13 7.17 27.86
N ALA A 99 -8.32 6.68 27.50
CA ALA A 99 -9.54 7.51 27.43
C ALA A 99 -10.02 7.92 28.83
N THR A 100 -10.43 9.17 28.98
CA THR A 100 -11.07 9.67 30.21
C THR A 100 -12.60 9.76 30.07
N MET A 101 -13.13 9.58 28.86
CA MET A 101 -14.55 9.53 28.55
C MET A 101 -14.95 8.16 28.01
N LYS A 102 -16.17 7.69 28.32
CA LYS A 102 -16.72 6.44 27.77
C LYS A 102 -17.21 6.55 26.33
N LYS A 103 -17.47 7.77 25.86
CA LYS A 103 -17.96 8.09 24.51
C LYS A 103 -17.25 9.36 24.04
N PRO A 104 -16.66 9.39 22.84
CA PRO A 104 -15.91 10.55 22.39
C PRO A 104 -16.83 11.62 21.82
N SER A 105 -16.40 12.88 21.85
CA SER A 105 -16.94 13.90 20.96
C SER A 105 -16.32 13.73 19.58
N VAL A 106 -17.14 13.86 18.53
CA VAL A 106 -16.73 13.61 17.14
C VAL A 106 -16.70 14.93 16.38
N THR A 107 -15.58 15.20 15.72
CA THR A 107 -15.45 16.30 14.77
C THR A 107 -15.11 15.74 13.41
N LEU A 108 -15.82 16.17 12.37
CA LEU A 108 -15.57 15.77 10.99
C LEU A 108 -15.01 16.93 10.17
N THR A 109 -14.09 16.58 9.29
CA THR A 109 -13.73 17.34 8.09
C THR A 109 -13.92 16.41 6.89
N GLU A 110 -13.78 16.89 5.65
CA GLU A 110 -14.00 16.04 4.47
C GLU A 110 -13.10 14.79 4.46
N ASN A 111 -11.86 14.92 4.95
CA ASN A 111 -10.84 13.87 4.88
C ASN A 111 -10.61 13.16 6.22
N PHE A 112 -10.97 13.78 7.34
CA PHE A 112 -10.60 13.33 8.68
C PHE A 112 -11.76 13.29 9.64
N ILE A 113 -11.68 12.35 10.58
CA ILE A 113 -12.50 12.26 11.78
C ILE A 113 -11.59 12.37 13.00
N SER A 114 -11.95 13.26 13.91
CA SER A 114 -11.30 13.41 15.21
C SER A 114 -12.24 12.88 16.30
N LEU A 115 -11.76 11.88 17.04
CA LEU A 115 -12.44 11.28 18.18
C LEU A 115 -11.76 11.77 19.46
N ASN A 116 -12.39 12.70 20.16
CA ASN A 116 -11.89 13.23 21.42
C ASN A 116 -12.50 12.47 22.60
N TRP A 117 -11.67 11.66 23.25
CA TRP A 117 -11.99 10.85 24.42
C TRP A 117 -11.67 11.56 25.75
N GLY A 118 -11.57 12.90 25.74
CA GLY A 118 -11.17 13.74 26.86
C GLY A 118 -9.65 13.93 26.91
N GLY A 119 -8.94 13.07 27.64
CA GLY A 119 -7.47 13.13 27.78
C GLY A 119 -6.69 12.65 26.55
N LEU A 120 -7.39 12.07 25.57
CA LEU A 120 -6.83 11.53 24.34
C LEU A 120 -7.67 11.99 23.14
N VAL A 121 -6.99 12.43 22.07
CA VAL A 121 -7.62 12.71 20.79
C VAL A 121 -7.01 11.79 19.74
N GLU A 122 -7.83 10.93 19.15
CA GLU A 122 -7.46 10.12 17.99
C GLU A 122 -7.94 10.80 16.71
N VAL A 123 -7.10 10.75 15.68
CA VAL A 123 -7.43 11.27 14.35
C VAL A 123 -7.23 10.16 13.35
N PHE A 124 -8.24 9.95 12.52
CA PHE A 124 -8.18 9.02 11.40
C PHE A 124 -8.47 9.78 10.12
N SER A 125 -7.72 9.47 9.05
CA SER A 125 -8.22 9.75 7.71
C SER A 125 -9.44 8.87 7.42
N VAL A 126 -10.24 9.23 6.41
CA VAL A 126 -11.36 8.39 5.98
C VAL A 126 -10.90 6.98 5.59
N HIS A 127 -9.74 6.84 4.93
CA HIS A 127 -9.19 5.54 4.57
C HIS A 127 -8.69 4.76 5.77
N ASP A 128 -8.04 5.43 6.73
CA ASP A 128 -7.57 4.80 7.97
C ASP A 128 -8.73 4.24 8.78
N LEU A 129 -9.83 5.00 8.90
CA LEU A 129 -11.03 4.53 9.57
C LEU A 129 -11.60 3.30 8.87
N LEU A 130 -11.71 3.33 7.53
CA LEU A 130 -12.20 2.21 6.74
C LEU A 130 -11.28 0.97 6.84
N MET A 131 -9.97 1.13 6.97
CA MET A 131 -9.06 0.00 7.17
C MET A 131 -9.11 -0.55 8.60
N THR A 132 -9.35 0.30 9.59
CA THR A 132 -9.28 -0.06 11.01
C THR A 132 -10.55 -0.73 11.51
N TYR A 133 -11.72 -0.25 11.06
CA TYR A 133 -13.01 -0.69 11.56
C TYR A 133 -13.77 -1.50 10.50
N ALA A 134 -14.36 -2.61 10.93
CA ALA A 134 -15.21 -3.42 10.07
C ALA A 134 -16.39 -2.59 9.52
N HIS A 135 -16.61 -2.69 8.21
CA HIS A 135 -17.67 -1.98 7.51
C HIS A 135 -18.17 -2.81 6.31
N THR A 136 -19.29 -2.40 5.73
CA THR A 136 -19.92 -3.09 4.59
C THR A 136 -19.47 -2.59 3.22
N LEU A 137 -18.81 -1.43 3.17
CA LEU A 137 -18.41 -0.76 1.93
C LEU A 137 -17.39 -1.60 1.11
N LYS A 138 -17.72 -1.86 -0.16
CA LYS A 138 -16.93 -2.71 -1.07
C LYS A 138 -16.31 -1.92 -2.22
N LEU A 139 -15.35 -1.05 -1.91
CA LEU A 139 -14.67 -0.27 -2.94
C LEU A 139 -13.47 -1.03 -3.52
N PRO A 140 -13.30 -1.05 -4.86
CA PRO A 140 -12.17 -1.72 -5.49
C PRO A 140 -10.85 -0.99 -5.22
N SER A 141 -9.80 -1.75 -4.97
CA SER A 141 -8.42 -1.26 -4.93
C SER A 141 -7.70 -1.66 -6.22
N LYS A 142 -7.36 -0.67 -7.05
CA LYS A 142 -6.72 -0.89 -8.36
C LYS A 142 -5.27 -0.43 -8.35
N VAL A 143 -4.35 -1.35 -8.58
CA VAL A 143 -2.93 -1.03 -8.78
C VAL A 143 -2.78 -0.35 -10.14
N ALA A 144 -2.27 0.89 -10.11
CA ALA A 144 -2.01 1.70 -11.29
C ALA A 144 -0.51 1.83 -11.61
N TYR A 145 0.35 1.62 -10.62
CA TYR A 145 1.80 1.75 -10.75
C TYR A 145 2.49 0.93 -9.66
N VAL A 146 3.63 0.35 -9.97
CA VAL A 146 4.53 -0.37 -9.06
C VAL A 146 5.91 0.30 -9.13
N GLY A 147 6.49 0.56 -7.97
CA GLY A 147 7.82 1.14 -7.86
C GLY A 147 8.52 0.77 -6.56
N ARG A 148 9.62 1.48 -6.28
CA ARG A 148 10.43 1.29 -5.06
C ARG A 148 10.45 2.53 -4.21
N THR A 149 10.49 2.35 -2.90
CA THR A 149 10.53 3.47 -1.95
C THR A 149 11.87 4.18 -1.95
N ARG A 150 12.98 3.49 -2.31
CA ARG A 150 14.32 4.07 -2.37
C ARG A 150 14.36 5.26 -3.32
N ASP A 151 14.50 6.45 -2.74
CA ASP A 151 14.48 7.72 -3.45
C ASP A 151 15.45 8.69 -2.79
N PRO A 152 16.71 8.78 -3.27
CA PRO A 152 17.76 9.60 -2.66
C PRO A 152 17.40 11.08 -2.54
N GLU A 153 16.48 11.57 -3.36
CA GLU A 153 16.01 12.97 -3.34
C GLU A 153 14.81 13.18 -2.38
N GLY A 154 14.25 12.10 -1.83
CA GLY A 154 13.08 12.10 -0.94
C GLY A 154 11.84 12.71 -1.59
N ARG A 155 11.67 12.57 -2.91
CA ARG A 155 10.52 13.06 -3.67
C ARG A 155 9.24 12.32 -3.31
N LEU A 156 9.29 11.01 -3.03
CA LEU A 156 8.11 10.21 -2.65
C LEU A 156 7.44 10.76 -1.38
N GLY A 157 8.16 10.88 -0.26
CA GLY A 157 7.63 11.41 1.00
C GLY A 157 7.27 12.90 0.97
N LYS A 158 7.80 13.65 -0.02
CA LYS A 158 7.42 15.05 -0.30
C LYS A 158 6.26 15.20 -1.28
N GLY A 159 5.68 14.11 -1.78
CA GLY A 159 4.58 14.16 -2.76
C GLY A 159 5.00 14.66 -4.14
N ARG A 160 6.28 14.53 -4.50
CA ARG A 160 6.92 15.10 -5.71
C ARG A 160 7.41 14.07 -6.72
N LEU A 161 7.14 12.79 -6.52
CA LEU A 161 7.60 11.76 -7.44
C LEU A 161 6.88 11.92 -8.81
N PRO A 162 7.59 12.11 -9.94
CA PRO A 162 6.97 12.43 -11.23
C PRO A 162 6.00 11.37 -11.73
N ALA A 163 6.29 10.08 -11.51
CA ALA A 163 5.38 8.98 -11.88
C ALA A 163 4.04 9.12 -11.14
N MET A 164 4.07 9.46 -9.85
CA MET A 164 2.86 9.66 -9.05
C MET A 164 2.07 10.90 -9.48
N HIS A 165 2.72 11.95 -9.99
CA HIS A 165 2.01 13.08 -10.59
C HIS A 165 1.23 12.66 -11.82
N LYS A 166 1.79 11.79 -12.66
CA LYS A 166 1.08 11.24 -13.82
C LYS A 166 -0.10 10.36 -13.41
N VAL A 167 0.07 9.52 -12.38
CA VAL A 167 -1.02 8.70 -11.82
C VAL A 167 -2.15 9.62 -11.33
N ARG A 168 -1.83 10.62 -10.50
CA ARG A 168 -2.83 11.58 -10.01
C ARG A 168 -3.49 12.37 -11.14
N ALA A 169 -2.75 12.79 -12.15
CA ALA A 169 -3.32 13.49 -13.30
C ALA A 169 -4.30 12.61 -14.09
N GLN A 170 -4.05 11.30 -14.17
CA GLN A 170 -4.94 10.37 -14.86
C GLN A 170 -6.24 10.06 -14.07
N PHE A 171 -6.18 10.04 -12.74
CA PHE A 171 -7.28 9.51 -11.91
C PHE A 171 -7.91 10.53 -10.94
N GLY A 172 -7.25 11.66 -10.69
CA GLY A 172 -7.39 12.46 -9.46
C GLY A 172 -8.72 13.18 -9.23
N GLU A 173 -9.58 13.32 -10.24
CA GLU A 173 -10.91 13.91 -10.02
C GLU A 173 -11.89 12.89 -9.40
N HIS A 174 -11.76 11.61 -9.76
CA HIS A 174 -12.73 10.56 -9.42
C HIS A 174 -12.21 9.55 -8.39
N TYR A 175 -10.89 9.50 -8.18
CA TYR A 175 -10.24 8.49 -7.37
C TYR A 175 -9.26 9.12 -6.39
N ASP A 176 -9.20 8.52 -5.20
CA ASP A 176 -8.11 8.73 -4.26
C ASP A 176 -6.93 7.83 -4.64
N THR A 177 -5.72 8.38 -4.52
CA THR A 177 -4.45 7.68 -4.73
C THR A 177 -3.80 7.36 -3.39
N LEU A 178 -3.60 6.08 -3.13
CA LEU A 178 -2.93 5.55 -1.95
C LEU A 178 -1.59 4.94 -2.36
N LEU A 179 -0.59 4.99 -1.49
CA LEU A 179 0.62 4.19 -1.57
C LEU A 179 0.45 2.98 -0.66
N LEU A 180 0.49 1.78 -1.22
CA LEU A 180 0.68 0.56 -0.46
C LEU A 180 2.17 0.23 -0.45
N VAL A 181 2.86 0.49 0.66
CA VAL A 181 4.25 0.07 0.84
C VAL A 181 4.26 -1.36 1.37
N ILE A 182 5.05 -2.24 0.74
CA ILE A 182 5.20 -3.64 1.14
C ILE A 182 6.64 -3.99 1.47
N GLY A 183 6.82 -4.63 2.63
CA GLY A 183 8.00 -5.39 2.98
C GLY A 183 7.90 -6.80 2.43
N THR A 184 9.02 -7.35 1.95
CA THR A 184 9.07 -8.71 1.42
C THR A 184 10.17 -9.52 2.09
N GLU A 185 9.90 -10.80 2.27
CA GLU A 185 10.88 -11.81 2.65
C GLU A 185 11.07 -12.79 1.50
N VAL A 186 12.30 -13.24 1.33
CA VAL A 186 12.70 -14.15 0.26
C VAL A 186 13.28 -15.41 0.88
N GLU A 187 12.54 -16.51 0.74
CA GLU A 187 12.98 -17.86 1.09
C GLU A 187 13.69 -18.47 -0.12
N VAL A 188 14.99 -18.75 -0.02
CA VAL A 188 15.76 -19.37 -1.11
C VAL A 188 15.85 -20.88 -0.90
N SER A 189 15.49 -21.64 -1.93
CA SER A 189 15.66 -23.09 -1.96
C SER A 189 16.63 -23.44 -3.07
N CYS A 190 17.91 -23.56 -2.74
CA CYS A 190 18.96 -24.03 -3.64
C CYS A 190 19.90 -25.01 -2.90
N ALA A 191 20.62 -25.83 -3.67
CA ALA A 191 21.53 -26.82 -3.10
C ALA A 191 22.70 -26.20 -2.32
N GLU A 192 23.10 -24.98 -2.69
CA GLU A 192 24.21 -24.24 -2.08
C GLU A 192 23.81 -23.44 -0.83
N GLY A 193 22.51 -23.41 -0.50
CA GLY A 193 21.97 -22.61 0.61
C GLY A 193 21.71 -21.15 0.24
N ASP A 194 20.98 -20.43 1.11
CA ASP A 194 20.61 -19.04 0.84
C ASP A 194 21.87 -18.14 0.75
N PRO A 195 22.07 -17.38 -0.35
CA PRO A 195 23.14 -16.40 -0.49
C PRO A 195 23.28 -15.44 0.70
N ALA A 196 22.19 -15.11 1.39
CA ALA A 196 22.18 -14.26 2.58
C ALA A 196 22.95 -14.88 3.77
N GLY A 197 23.13 -16.20 3.80
CA GLY A 197 23.89 -16.92 4.82
C GLY A 197 25.41 -16.94 4.59
N HIS A 198 25.90 -16.53 3.41
CA HIS A 198 27.33 -16.57 3.10
C HIS A 198 28.09 -15.40 3.75
N ASP A 199 29.33 -15.63 4.19
CA ASP A 199 30.18 -14.63 4.86
C ASP A 199 30.33 -13.32 4.07
N VAL A 200 30.42 -13.41 2.73
CA VAL A 200 30.53 -12.23 1.84
C VAL A 200 29.33 -11.29 1.94
N ASN A 201 28.15 -11.82 2.30
CA ASN A 201 26.90 -11.07 2.42
C ASN A 201 26.53 -10.72 3.87
N GLN A 202 27.38 -11.05 4.85
CA GLN A 202 27.20 -10.63 6.24
C GLN A 202 27.56 -9.15 6.46
N HIS A 203 28.33 -8.54 5.54
CA HIS A 203 28.63 -7.11 5.60
C HIS A 203 27.41 -6.28 5.18
N PRO A 204 27.01 -5.21 5.91
CA PRO A 204 25.77 -4.47 5.66
C PRO A 204 25.59 -3.98 4.22
N GLN A 205 26.67 -3.54 3.57
CA GLN A 205 26.61 -3.07 2.18
C GLN A 205 26.34 -4.20 1.18
N ALA A 206 26.90 -5.39 1.43
CA ALA A 206 26.68 -6.56 0.58
C ALA A 206 25.26 -7.10 0.80
N ALA A 207 24.77 -7.09 2.04
CA ALA A 207 23.38 -7.40 2.36
C ALA A 207 22.38 -6.45 1.68
N ASP A 208 22.64 -5.12 1.68
CA ASP A 208 21.79 -4.15 0.97
C ASP A 208 21.82 -4.37 -0.54
N ALA A 209 23.00 -4.65 -1.12
CA ALA A 209 23.13 -4.96 -2.54
C ALA A 209 22.33 -6.21 -2.94
N LEU A 210 22.48 -7.31 -2.19
CA LEU A 210 21.72 -8.54 -2.41
C LEU A 210 20.21 -8.31 -2.24
N HIS A 211 19.80 -7.51 -1.26
CA HIS A 211 18.40 -7.16 -1.07
C HIS A 211 17.86 -6.33 -2.24
N ALA A 212 18.63 -5.34 -2.72
CA ALA A 212 18.28 -4.55 -3.90
C ALA A 212 18.12 -5.44 -5.14
N GLU A 213 19.03 -6.39 -5.39
CA GLU A 213 18.90 -7.34 -6.51
C GLU A 213 17.63 -8.20 -6.42
N ARG A 214 17.26 -8.67 -5.22
CA ARG A 214 16.00 -9.39 -5.01
C ARG A 214 14.80 -8.51 -5.32
N VAL A 215 14.82 -7.27 -4.85
CA VAL A 215 13.77 -6.27 -5.09
C VAL A 215 13.65 -5.93 -6.57
N ASP A 216 14.75 -5.86 -7.33
CA ASP A 216 14.76 -5.69 -8.79
C ASP A 216 13.94 -6.76 -9.50
N MET A 217 14.15 -8.03 -9.12
CA MET A 217 13.43 -9.16 -9.70
C MET A 217 11.94 -9.10 -9.37
N ILE A 218 11.61 -8.84 -8.10
CA ILE A 218 10.22 -8.79 -7.63
C ILE A 218 9.47 -7.62 -8.27
N GLU A 219 10.07 -6.43 -8.33
CA GLU A 219 9.50 -5.25 -8.97
C GLU A 219 9.19 -5.54 -10.45
N ALA A 220 10.13 -6.11 -11.20
CA ALA A 220 9.95 -6.37 -12.61
C ALA A 220 8.78 -7.34 -12.88
N ALA A 221 8.63 -8.38 -12.06
CA ALA A 221 7.49 -9.28 -12.13
C ALA A 221 6.17 -8.58 -11.79
N LEU A 222 6.13 -7.80 -10.71
CA LEU A 222 4.91 -7.12 -10.29
C LEU A 222 4.46 -6.04 -11.27
N ILE A 223 5.39 -5.32 -11.90
CA ILE A 223 5.09 -4.40 -13.00
C ILE A 223 4.49 -5.18 -14.18
N ARG A 224 5.12 -6.29 -14.59
CA ARG A 224 4.59 -7.12 -15.68
C ARG A 224 3.17 -7.62 -15.38
N TYR A 225 2.92 -8.00 -14.12
CA TYR A 225 1.63 -8.54 -13.69
C TYR A 225 0.55 -7.48 -13.62
N PHE A 226 0.77 -6.38 -12.89
CA PHE A 226 -0.25 -5.36 -12.64
C PHE A 226 -0.35 -4.29 -13.72
N GLU A 227 0.74 -3.95 -14.42
CA GLU A 227 0.79 -2.89 -15.43
C GLU A 227 0.91 -3.41 -16.87
N GLY A 228 1.05 -4.72 -17.04
CA GLY A 228 1.08 -5.38 -18.34
C GLY A 228 2.43 -5.27 -19.07
N SER A 229 2.39 -5.47 -20.40
CA SER A 229 3.60 -5.58 -21.23
C SER A 229 4.24 -4.26 -21.63
N ALA A 230 3.46 -3.17 -21.59
CA ALA A 230 3.86 -1.82 -21.97
C ALA A 230 3.40 -0.84 -20.88
N PRO A 231 4.09 -0.83 -19.72
CA PRO A 231 3.62 -0.10 -18.57
C PRO A 231 3.74 1.42 -18.81
N ARG A 232 2.64 2.15 -18.58
CA ARG A 232 2.42 3.50 -19.13
C ARG A 232 3.31 4.58 -18.52
N PHE A 233 3.70 4.40 -17.26
CA PHE A 233 4.37 5.45 -16.49
C PHE A 233 5.89 5.32 -16.44
N HIS A 234 6.44 4.22 -16.97
CA HIS A 234 7.87 3.98 -17.01
C HIS A 234 8.48 4.43 -18.34
N GLY A 235 9.56 5.21 -18.26
CA GLY A 235 10.28 5.70 -19.43
C GLY A 235 10.94 4.56 -20.22
N THR A 236 11.27 4.79 -21.49
CA THR A 236 12.01 3.80 -22.30
C THR A 236 13.38 3.49 -21.70
N GLU A 237 14.10 4.51 -21.24
CA GLU A 237 15.40 4.34 -20.58
C GLU A 237 15.28 3.52 -19.28
N GLU A 238 14.31 3.85 -18.43
CA GLU A 238 14.05 3.11 -17.18
C GLU A 238 13.74 1.63 -17.45
N ARG A 239 12.96 1.34 -18.49
CA ARG A 239 12.65 -0.04 -18.92
C ARG A 239 13.89 -0.77 -19.41
N GLN A 240 14.75 -0.09 -20.17
CA GLN A 240 16.01 -0.67 -20.65
C GLN A 240 16.96 -0.98 -19.50
N GLN A 241 17.18 -0.02 -18.60
CA GLN A 241 18.02 -0.22 -17.42
C GLN A 241 17.49 -1.35 -16.53
N ARG A 242 16.16 -1.46 -16.35
CA ARG A 242 15.56 -2.57 -15.61
C ARG A 242 15.81 -3.91 -16.30
N SER A 243 15.66 -3.99 -17.62
CA SER A 243 15.95 -5.19 -18.42
C SER A 243 17.40 -5.65 -18.23
N GLU A 244 18.35 -4.71 -18.27
CA GLU A 244 19.77 -5.00 -18.04
C GLU A 244 20.03 -5.50 -16.61
N ARG A 245 19.46 -4.83 -15.60
CA ARG A 245 19.61 -5.24 -14.20
C ARG A 245 19.06 -6.63 -13.93
N ILE A 246 17.84 -6.95 -14.37
CA ILE A 246 17.28 -8.29 -14.11
C ILE A 246 18.01 -9.40 -14.87
N THR A 247 18.56 -9.10 -16.05
CA THR A 247 19.39 -10.05 -16.80
C THR A 247 20.71 -10.32 -16.09
N ALA A 248 21.34 -9.27 -15.55
CA ALA A 248 22.55 -9.40 -14.74
C ALA A 248 22.30 -10.22 -13.47
N VAL A 249 21.22 -9.92 -12.73
CA VAL A 249 20.82 -10.68 -11.53
C VAL A 249 20.52 -12.15 -11.86
N GLN A 250 19.80 -12.40 -12.96
CA GLN A 250 19.51 -13.76 -13.42
C GLN A 250 20.79 -14.55 -13.70
N ALA A 251 21.73 -13.96 -14.44
CA ALA A 251 22.98 -14.59 -14.82
C ALA A 251 23.89 -14.83 -13.60
N ALA A 252 24.02 -13.84 -12.71
CA ALA A 252 24.88 -13.91 -11.53
C ALA A 252 24.41 -14.96 -10.52
N ASN A 253 23.09 -15.12 -10.36
CA ASN A 253 22.50 -16.02 -9.37
C ASN A 253 22.00 -17.35 -9.94
N HIS A 254 22.25 -17.63 -11.23
CA HIS A 254 21.71 -18.79 -11.95
C HIS A 254 20.19 -18.97 -11.74
N LEU A 255 19.46 -17.86 -11.67
CA LEU A 255 18.06 -17.86 -11.28
C LEU A 255 17.19 -18.40 -12.42
N VAL A 256 16.67 -19.62 -12.26
CA VAL A 256 15.79 -20.25 -13.25
C VAL A 256 14.36 -19.75 -13.12
N GLN A 257 13.80 -19.79 -11.90
CA GLN A 257 12.40 -19.47 -11.63
C GLN A 257 12.25 -19.04 -10.17
N TYR A 258 11.24 -18.24 -9.89
CA TYR A 258 10.84 -17.87 -8.55
C TYR A 258 9.32 -17.73 -8.45
N THR A 259 8.80 -17.81 -7.23
CA THR A 259 7.38 -17.69 -6.94
C THR A 259 7.15 -16.48 -6.05
N ILE A 260 6.16 -15.65 -6.39
CA ILE A 260 5.70 -14.55 -5.53
C ILE A 260 4.34 -14.93 -4.96
N ASP A 261 4.24 -14.90 -3.63
CA ASP A 261 3.01 -15.09 -2.90
C ASP A 261 2.59 -13.76 -2.26
N LEU A 262 1.77 -13.01 -2.99
CA LEU A 262 1.28 -11.70 -2.60
C LEU A 262 -0.05 -11.87 -1.86
N GLU A 263 0.01 -12.16 -0.57
CA GLU A 263 -1.12 -12.17 0.36
C GLU A 263 -1.00 -10.96 1.31
N LEU A 264 -2.00 -10.08 1.31
CA LEU A 264 -2.00 -8.91 2.18
C LEU A 264 -2.69 -9.22 3.52
N PRO A 265 -2.29 -8.56 4.63
CA PRO A 265 -3.01 -8.63 5.90
C PRO A 265 -4.49 -8.26 5.75
N ASP A 266 -5.35 -8.83 6.60
CA ASP A 266 -6.78 -8.56 6.53
C ASP A 266 -7.10 -7.11 6.92
N THR A 267 -7.48 -6.33 5.91
CA THR A 267 -7.77 -4.89 5.99
C THR A 267 -9.10 -4.59 5.30
N GLY A 268 -10.07 -5.51 5.45
CA GLY A 268 -11.38 -5.39 4.83
C GLY A 268 -11.30 -5.49 3.31
N PHE A 269 -11.82 -4.51 2.58
CA PHE A 269 -11.74 -4.49 1.11
C PHE A 269 -10.43 -3.90 0.56
N TYR A 270 -9.52 -3.44 1.41
CA TYR A 270 -8.21 -2.93 0.97
C TYR A 270 -7.27 -4.06 0.51
N ASN A 271 -7.35 -5.24 1.12
CA ASN A 271 -6.53 -6.39 0.71
C ASN A 271 -6.92 -7.02 -0.63
N TYR A 272 -8.03 -6.59 -1.25
CA TYR A 272 -8.42 -7.01 -2.59
C TYR A 272 -7.75 -6.14 -3.66
N LEU A 273 -6.60 -6.57 -4.16
CA LEU A 273 -5.91 -5.89 -5.25
C LEU A 273 -6.44 -6.37 -6.61
N SER A 274 -6.41 -5.45 -7.58
CA SER A 274 -6.78 -5.68 -8.98
C SER A 274 -6.00 -4.72 -9.86
N SER A 275 -6.07 -4.87 -11.18
CA SER A 275 -5.63 -3.83 -12.12
C SER A 275 -6.44 -3.91 -13.41
N GLU A 276 -6.02 -3.18 -14.45
CA GLU A 276 -6.58 -3.34 -15.80
C GLU A 276 -6.33 -4.74 -16.38
N PHE A 277 -5.27 -5.42 -15.93
CA PHE A 277 -4.83 -6.72 -16.46
C PHE A 277 -5.13 -7.89 -15.52
N VAL A 278 -5.47 -7.61 -14.26
CA VAL A 278 -5.57 -8.60 -13.19
C VAL A 278 -6.92 -8.49 -12.48
N THR A 279 -7.60 -9.63 -12.33
CA THR A 279 -8.86 -9.73 -11.60
C THR A 279 -8.66 -9.50 -10.09
N SER A 280 -9.72 -9.03 -9.43
CA SER A 280 -9.66 -8.74 -8.00
C SER A 280 -9.49 -10.01 -7.16
N ALA A 281 -8.47 -10.05 -6.32
CA ALA A 281 -8.20 -11.16 -5.41
C ALA A 281 -7.55 -10.67 -4.11
N LYS A 282 -7.75 -11.43 -3.01
CA LYS A 282 -7.05 -11.22 -1.73
C LYS A 282 -5.58 -11.67 -1.76
N ARG A 283 -5.30 -12.63 -2.63
CA ARG A 283 -4.01 -13.30 -2.74
C ARG A 283 -3.69 -13.55 -4.20
N HIS A 284 -2.49 -13.15 -4.62
CA HIS A 284 -1.97 -13.39 -5.96
C HIS A 284 -0.73 -14.28 -5.85
N LEU A 285 -0.87 -15.54 -6.27
CA LEU A 285 0.26 -16.47 -6.35
C LEU A 285 0.78 -16.51 -7.79
N LEU A 286 2.07 -16.22 -7.97
CA LEU A 286 2.67 -15.98 -9.28
C LEU A 286 3.89 -16.87 -9.48
N SER A 287 3.97 -17.48 -10.66
CA SER A 287 5.19 -18.10 -11.17
C SER A 287 5.92 -17.13 -12.07
N CYS A 288 7.18 -16.86 -11.78
CA CYS A 288 7.98 -15.86 -12.47
C CYS A 288 9.31 -16.45 -12.97
N PHE A 289 9.74 -16.02 -14.15
CA PHE A 289 11.07 -16.29 -14.69
C PHE A 289 11.51 -15.12 -15.58
N VAL A 290 12.77 -15.08 -15.99
CA VAL A 290 13.26 -14.05 -16.91
C VAL A 290 13.55 -14.69 -18.27
N ALA A 291 13.02 -14.06 -19.33
CA ALA A 291 13.27 -14.41 -20.72
C ALA A 291 13.27 -13.14 -21.58
N ASP A 292 14.18 -13.09 -22.56
CA ASP A 292 14.37 -11.94 -23.46
C ASP A 292 14.54 -10.60 -22.72
N GLY A 293 15.28 -10.62 -21.62
CA GLY A 293 15.51 -9.45 -20.76
C GLY A 293 14.27 -8.96 -20.01
N LYS A 294 13.20 -9.76 -19.94
CA LYS A 294 11.94 -9.38 -19.32
C LYS A 294 11.48 -10.41 -18.31
N ALA A 295 10.88 -9.96 -17.21
CA ALA A 295 10.13 -10.83 -16.34
C ALA A 295 8.89 -11.37 -17.08
N GLN A 296 8.74 -12.68 -17.07
CA GLN A 296 7.56 -13.40 -17.50
C GLN A 296 6.81 -13.87 -16.25
N VAL A 297 5.50 -13.68 -16.23
CA VAL A 297 4.67 -13.93 -15.05
C VAL A 297 3.42 -14.67 -15.46
N ALA A 298 3.10 -15.74 -14.72
CA ALA A 298 1.85 -16.48 -14.87
C ALA A 298 1.19 -16.66 -13.49
N PRO A 299 -0.13 -16.41 -13.37
CA PRO A 299 -0.86 -16.72 -12.14
C PRO A 299 -0.89 -18.24 -11.92
N MET A 300 -0.77 -18.65 -10.66
CA MET A 300 -0.84 -20.03 -10.23
C MET A 300 -2.15 -20.30 -9.47
N PRO A 301 -2.67 -21.53 -9.51
CA PRO A 301 -3.77 -21.91 -8.62
C PRO A 301 -3.31 -21.82 -7.16
N LEU A 302 -4.19 -21.30 -6.30
CA LEU A 302 -3.92 -21.25 -4.87
C LEU A 302 -3.90 -22.67 -4.28
N PRO A 303 -2.98 -22.96 -3.34
CA PRO A 303 -2.98 -24.24 -2.62
C PRO A 303 -4.34 -24.46 -1.95
N THR A 304 -4.85 -25.68 -1.99
CA THR A 304 -6.08 -26.01 -1.27
C THR A 304 -5.82 -25.81 0.22
N PRO A 305 -6.67 -25.06 0.95
CA PRO A 305 -6.49 -24.90 2.39
C PRO A 305 -6.48 -26.28 3.05
N LEU A 306 -5.48 -26.54 3.88
CA LEU A 306 -5.39 -27.76 4.65
C LEU A 306 -6.67 -27.87 5.49
N LYS A 307 -7.42 -28.98 5.32
CA LYS A 307 -8.63 -29.25 6.11
C LYS A 307 -8.32 -29.10 7.59
N GLY A 308 -8.80 -28.02 8.22
CA GLY A 308 -8.67 -27.80 9.66
C GLY A 308 -8.13 -26.43 10.08
N SER A 309 -7.52 -25.64 9.20
CA SER A 309 -7.15 -24.26 9.55
C SER A 309 -8.36 -23.34 9.35
N LYS A 310 -8.97 -22.87 10.45
CA LYS A 310 -9.96 -21.79 10.40
C LYS A 310 -9.25 -20.51 9.96
N ALA A 311 -9.83 -19.85 8.95
CA ALA A 311 -9.55 -18.45 8.62
C ALA A 311 -10.12 -17.52 9.70
#